data_AF-A0A3B9XFB3-F1
#
_entry.id   AF-A0A3B9XFB3-F1
#
_cell.length_a   1.000
_cell.length_b   1.000
_cell.length_c   1.000
_cell.angle_alpha   90.00
_cell.angle_beta   90.00
_cell.angle_gamma   90.00
#
_symmetry.space_group_name_H-M   'P 1'
#
loop_
_entity.id
_entity.type
_entity.pdbx_description
1 polymer ?
#
loop_
_entity_poly.entity_id
_entity_poly.type
_entity_poly.pdbx_seq_one_letter_code
_entity_poly.pdbx_strand_id
1 'polypeptide(L)'
;MTSEKKLRLKTTFSLKNQSNLLLIAHQILLVLFTFLISVQLQLPAKATNLDRDQKIENLSRSLVWLNLLYYEKTSTGYRSRVSNEHFFLNKEDGKISPSLELRTLVEKIEDPNFSQKERLDIHCQFPARILFLKKYFAINDGQTCPLIRQWKKSYRPKDLYLVYASQYISNPASAFGHSFMVISSDAVSEGLWLSHNYAAAIPPDVNPFSYVYGGMVGWFNADYSILPFYQRLFQYGSVENRNLWMYKVKLSPEELDFYIAHMWELVHQAKFTYYFMDENCAGALLRTFAALFDDMRDAKNLPIYIQPIDVVKELDRAGRIENLKLEPSQFRVLSDKLDHLNPKEYQLFK
;
A
#
# COMPACT_ATOMS: atom_id res chain seq x y z
N MET A 1 103.53 -13.24 -11.13
CA MET A 1 102.25 -13.58 -10.45
C MET A 1 101.10 -13.01 -11.26
N THR A 2 100.27 -13.92 -11.75
CA THR A 2 99.44 -13.90 -12.97
C THR A 2 98.24 -12.94 -12.99
N SER A 3 98.05 -12.34 -14.16
CA SER A 3 96.87 -11.61 -14.66
C SER A 3 95.52 -12.33 -14.42
N GLU A 4 95.54 -13.65 -14.24
CA GLU A 4 94.35 -14.48 -14.00
C GLU A 4 93.62 -14.20 -12.67
N LYS A 5 94.33 -13.76 -11.62
CA LYS A 5 93.67 -13.44 -10.33
C LYS A 5 92.80 -12.17 -10.40
N LYS A 6 93.19 -11.18 -11.22
CA LYS A 6 92.40 -9.93 -11.40
C LYS A 6 91.14 -10.14 -12.24
N LEU A 7 91.19 -11.06 -13.21
CA LEU A 7 90.03 -11.39 -14.04
C LEU A 7 88.98 -12.17 -13.25
N ARG A 8 89.39 -13.17 -12.45
CA ARG A 8 88.48 -13.94 -11.58
C ARG A 8 87.75 -13.09 -10.54
N LEU A 9 88.40 -12.08 -9.95
CA LEU A 9 87.81 -11.17 -8.95
C LEU A 9 86.79 -10.20 -9.55
N LYS A 10 86.97 -9.74 -10.79
CA LYS A 10 85.97 -8.88 -11.48
C LYS A 10 84.73 -9.67 -11.92
N THR A 11 84.91 -10.91 -12.38
CA THR A 11 83.77 -11.77 -12.77
C THR A 11 82.91 -12.19 -11.58
N THR A 12 83.50 -12.54 -10.44
CA THR A 12 82.72 -12.90 -9.23
C THR A 12 82.00 -11.73 -8.59
N PHE A 13 82.58 -10.53 -8.63
CA PHE A 13 81.91 -9.32 -8.14
C PHE A 13 80.72 -8.90 -9.03
N SER A 14 80.85 -9.04 -10.35
CA SER A 14 79.77 -8.74 -11.32
C SER A 14 78.59 -9.71 -11.19
N LEU A 15 78.85 -11.02 -11.07
CA LEU A 15 77.81 -12.04 -10.91
C LEU A 15 77.03 -11.89 -9.59
N LYS A 16 77.71 -11.54 -8.50
CA LYS A 16 77.07 -11.33 -7.18
C LYS A 16 76.18 -10.07 -7.14
N ASN A 17 76.52 -9.06 -7.94
CA ASN A 17 75.71 -7.84 -8.04
C ASN A 17 74.45 -8.08 -8.89
N GLN A 18 74.56 -8.87 -9.96
CA GLN A 18 73.39 -9.28 -10.77
C GLN A 18 72.42 -10.18 -9.99
N SER A 19 72.93 -11.13 -9.18
CA SER A 19 72.07 -11.98 -8.35
C SER A 19 71.31 -11.19 -7.28
N ASN A 20 71.94 -10.18 -6.67
CA ASN A 20 71.28 -9.29 -5.70
C ASN A 20 70.22 -8.41 -6.36
N LEU A 21 70.47 -7.91 -7.58
CA LEU A 21 69.49 -7.14 -8.34
C LEU A 21 68.24 -7.98 -8.70
N LEU A 22 68.45 -9.23 -9.12
CA LEU A 22 67.37 -10.18 -9.41
C LEU A 22 66.56 -10.52 -8.17
N LEU A 23 67.20 -10.68 -7.01
CA LEU A 23 66.52 -10.96 -5.74
C LEU A 23 65.65 -9.78 -5.30
N ILE A 24 66.17 -8.55 -5.43
CA ILE A 24 65.43 -7.31 -5.12
C ILE A 24 64.26 -7.14 -6.09
N ALA A 25 64.46 -7.39 -7.39
CA ALA A 25 63.38 -7.34 -8.37
C ALA A 25 62.28 -8.37 -8.08
N HIS A 26 62.64 -9.59 -7.68
CA HIS A 26 61.67 -10.62 -7.25
C HIS A 26 60.91 -10.22 -5.99
N GLN A 27 61.59 -9.65 -4.99
CA GLN A 27 60.95 -9.17 -3.76
C GLN A 27 59.97 -8.01 -4.05
N ILE A 28 60.36 -7.06 -4.91
CA ILE A 28 59.48 -5.97 -5.34
C ILE A 28 58.27 -6.51 -6.11
N LEU A 29 58.48 -7.48 -7.02
CA LEU A 29 57.40 -8.11 -7.76
C LEU A 29 56.43 -8.88 -6.84
N LEU A 30 56.95 -9.59 -5.83
CA LEU A 30 56.16 -10.29 -4.80
C LEU A 30 55.37 -9.31 -3.93
N VAL A 31 55.94 -8.17 -3.56
CA VAL A 31 55.24 -7.13 -2.79
C VAL A 31 54.15 -6.45 -3.64
N LEU A 32 54.43 -6.16 -4.92
CA LEU A 32 53.43 -5.62 -5.84
C LEU A 32 52.31 -6.62 -6.13
N PHE A 33 52.63 -7.91 -6.27
CA PHE A 33 51.67 -8.98 -6.50
C PHE A 33 50.78 -9.22 -5.28
N THR A 34 51.34 -9.19 -4.07
CA THR A 34 50.57 -9.29 -2.81
C THR A 34 49.72 -8.04 -2.55
N PHE A 35 50.17 -6.85 -2.95
CA PHE A 35 49.37 -5.62 -2.91
C PHE A 35 48.20 -5.65 -3.91
N LEU A 36 48.41 -6.16 -5.13
CA LEU A 36 47.35 -6.33 -6.13
C LEU A 36 46.29 -7.36 -5.70
N ILE A 37 46.70 -8.47 -5.06
CA ILE A 37 45.78 -9.49 -4.53
C ILE A 37 44.96 -8.93 -3.35
N SER A 38 45.57 -8.13 -2.48
CA SER A 38 44.85 -7.53 -1.34
C SER A 38 43.86 -6.43 -1.75
N VAL A 39 44.12 -5.71 -2.85
CA VAL A 39 43.15 -4.77 -3.44
C VAL A 39 41.98 -5.50 -4.12
N GLN A 40 42.18 -6.68 -4.70
CA GLN A 40 41.10 -7.46 -5.32
C GLN A 40 40.17 -8.15 -4.31
N LEU A 41 40.65 -8.46 -3.08
CA LEU A 41 39.82 -9.12 -2.06
C LEU A 41 38.80 -8.19 -1.36
N GLN A 42 38.84 -6.87 -1.57
CA GLN A 42 37.89 -5.91 -0.97
C GLN A 42 36.66 -5.59 -1.85
N LEU A 43 36.54 -6.18 -3.04
CA LEU A 43 35.50 -5.84 -4.02
C LEU A 43 34.10 -6.49 -3.90
N PRO A 44 33.77 -7.46 -3.00
CA PRO A 44 32.44 -8.08 -3.04
C PRO A 44 31.33 -7.37 -2.24
N ALA A 45 31.64 -6.47 -1.30
CA ALA A 45 30.62 -5.85 -0.43
C ALA A 45 30.03 -4.54 -0.96
N LYS A 46 30.73 -3.83 -1.85
CA LYS A 46 30.32 -2.48 -2.30
C LYS A 46 29.37 -2.53 -3.51
N ALA A 47 29.52 -3.53 -4.38
CA ALA A 47 28.68 -3.70 -5.56
C ALA A 47 27.26 -4.20 -5.20
N THR A 48 27.14 -5.06 -4.17
CA THR A 48 25.84 -5.58 -3.69
C THR A 48 24.99 -4.51 -3.01
N ASN A 49 25.61 -3.59 -2.27
CA ASN A 49 24.90 -2.47 -1.63
C ASN A 49 24.38 -1.44 -2.65
N LEU A 50 25.15 -1.15 -3.71
CA LEU A 50 24.71 -0.24 -4.78
C LEU A 50 23.48 -0.75 -5.54
N ASP A 51 23.43 -2.04 -5.85
CA ASP A 51 22.27 -2.66 -6.52
C ASP A 51 21.02 -2.63 -5.63
N ARG A 52 21.20 -2.92 -4.33
CA ARG A 52 20.11 -2.88 -3.33
C ARG A 52 19.54 -1.47 -3.16
N ASP A 53 20.40 -0.46 -3.03
CA ASP A 53 19.98 0.93 -2.88
C ASP A 53 19.21 1.43 -4.10
N GLN A 54 19.68 1.10 -5.30
CA GLN A 54 19.00 1.45 -6.54
C GLN A 54 17.64 0.74 -6.64
N LYS A 55 17.54 -0.51 -6.20
CA LYS A 55 16.30 -1.26 -6.17
C LYS A 55 15.28 -0.64 -5.20
N ILE A 56 15.71 -0.26 -3.99
CA ILE A 56 14.85 0.45 -3.03
C ILE A 56 14.36 1.77 -3.63
N GLU A 57 15.25 2.55 -4.26
CA GLU A 57 14.86 3.81 -4.88
C GLU A 57 13.82 3.60 -5.98
N ASN A 58 14.00 2.61 -6.85
CA ASN A 58 13.04 2.29 -7.90
C ASN A 58 11.69 1.82 -7.34
N LEU A 59 11.69 0.91 -6.38
CA LEU A 59 10.46 0.37 -5.76
C LEU A 59 9.71 1.42 -4.97
N SER A 60 10.40 2.33 -4.30
CA SER A 60 9.78 3.42 -3.55
C SER A 60 9.02 4.41 -4.43
N ARG A 61 9.27 4.40 -5.75
CA ARG A 61 8.57 5.21 -6.74
C ARG A 61 7.50 4.43 -7.50
N SER A 62 7.35 3.14 -7.21
CA SER A 62 6.31 2.30 -7.81
C SER A 62 4.91 2.78 -7.41
N LEU A 63 3.93 2.60 -8.30
CA LEU A 63 2.56 3.01 -8.07
C LEU A 63 1.98 2.34 -6.81
N VAL A 64 2.26 1.05 -6.63
CA VAL A 64 1.82 0.28 -5.47
C VAL A 64 2.35 0.87 -4.17
N TRP A 65 3.67 1.13 -4.06
CA TRP A 65 4.24 1.68 -2.83
C TRP A 65 3.72 3.07 -2.52
N LEU A 66 3.63 3.93 -3.54
CA LEU A 66 3.12 5.28 -3.36
C LEU A 66 1.67 5.27 -2.86
N ASN A 67 0.81 4.40 -3.40
CA ASN A 67 -0.59 4.32 -2.97
C ASN A 67 -0.82 3.56 -1.68
N LEU A 68 0.02 2.56 -1.35
CA LEU A 68 -0.01 1.87 -0.06
C LEU A 68 0.07 2.87 1.11
N LEU A 69 0.97 3.85 0.98
CA LEU A 69 1.23 4.88 1.98
C LEU A 69 0.62 6.24 1.65
N TYR A 70 -0.22 6.33 0.62
CA TYR A 70 -0.90 7.57 0.22
C TYR A 70 0.06 8.75 -0.06
N TYR A 71 1.23 8.47 -0.64
CA TYR A 71 2.12 9.51 -1.13
C TYR A 71 1.56 10.21 -2.36
N GLU A 72 1.80 11.51 -2.38
CA GLU A 72 1.52 12.38 -3.50
C GLU A 72 2.75 13.13 -3.92
N LYS A 73 2.85 13.38 -5.23
CA LYS A 73 3.95 14.16 -5.77
C LYS A 73 3.76 15.63 -5.40
N THR A 74 4.79 16.23 -4.84
CA THR A 74 4.87 17.67 -4.58
C THR A 74 5.84 18.32 -5.57
N SER A 75 6.01 19.64 -5.51
CA SER A 75 7.00 20.35 -6.34
C SER A 75 8.44 19.89 -6.07
N THR A 76 8.74 19.45 -4.84
CA THR A 76 10.08 19.10 -4.38
C THR A 76 10.29 17.61 -4.11
N GLY A 77 9.27 16.77 -4.27
CA GLY A 77 9.39 15.34 -3.99
C GLY A 77 8.03 14.67 -3.80
N TYR A 78 7.85 14.04 -2.64
CA TYR A 78 6.61 13.37 -2.27
C TYR A 78 6.16 13.75 -0.86
N ARG A 79 4.87 13.58 -0.56
CA ARG A 79 4.33 13.72 0.79
C ARG A 79 3.13 12.81 0.96
N SER A 80 3.08 12.07 2.05
CA SER A 80 1.93 11.24 2.38
C SER A 80 0.78 12.08 2.94
N ARG A 81 -0.45 11.72 2.53
CA ARG A 81 -1.70 12.26 3.07
C ARG A 81 -2.06 11.71 4.45
N VAL A 82 -1.41 10.64 4.90
CA VAL A 82 -1.62 10.13 6.26
C VAL A 82 -1.14 11.18 7.27
N SER A 83 -2.03 11.58 8.18
CA SER A 83 -1.84 12.73 9.05
C SER A 83 -0.96 12.37 10.25
N ASN A 84 -1.10 11.17 10.82
CA ASN A 84 -0.40 10.74 12.04
C ASN A 84 0.99 10.12 11.79
N GLU A 85 1.97 10.49 12.61
CA GLU A 85 3.37 10.04 12.50
C GLU A 85 3.59 8.55 12.85
N HIS A 86 2.67 7.95 13.61
CA HIS A 86 2.77 6.56 14.03
C HIS A 86 2.68 5.58 12.84
N PHE A 87 2.07 6.00 11.73
CA PHE A 87 1.97 5.21 10.50
C PHE A 87 3.31 4.98 9.78
N PHE A 88 4.32 5.81 10.02
CA PHE A 88 5.63 5.71 9.37
C PHE A 88 6.65 5.01 10.26
N LEU A 89 7.41 4.08 9.69
CA LEU A 89 8.48 3.37 10.37
C LEU A 89 9.71 4.27 10.57
N ASN A 90 9.98 5.15 9.60
CA ASN A 90 10.94 6.23 9.70
C ASN A 90 10.26 7.46 10.31
N LYS A 91 10.66 7.83 11.53
CA LYS A 91 10.01 8.89 12.31
C LYS A 91 10.38 10.30 11.89
N GLU A 92 11.52 10.47 11.23
CA GLU A 92 12.02 11.78 10.83
C GLU A 92 11.38 12.19 9.51
N ASP A 93 11.61 11.40 8.45
CA ASP A 93 11.28 11.79 7.08
C ASP A 93 10.41 10.78 6.33
N GLY A 94 9.94 9.72 7.01
CA GLY A 94 9.06 8.72 6.38
C GLY A 94 7.84 9.34 5.72
N LYS A 95 7.24 10.37 6.32
CA LYS A 95 6.08 11.07 5.74
C LYS A 95 6.36 11.80 4.42
N ILE A 96 7.59 12.20 4.14
CA ILE A 96 7.98 13.00 2.96
C ILE A 96 8.96 12.28 2.03
N SER A 97 9.44 11.10 2.40
CA SER A 97 10.39 10.33 1.62
C SER A 97 9.96 8.86 1.52
N PRO A 98 9.33 8.47 0.38
CA PRO A 98 8.97 7.09 0.13
C PRO A 98 10.17 6.14 0.17
N SER A 99 11.35 6.61 -0.23
CA SER A 99 12.57 5.81 -0.27
C SER A 99 13.17 5.59 1.11
N LEU A 100 13.17 6.60 1.98
CA LEU A 100 13.61 6.44 3.38
C LEU A 100 12.67 5.50 4.15
N GLU A 101 11.35 5.60 3.93
CA GLU A 101 10.40 4.70 4.56
C GLU A 101 10.59 3.24 4.12
N LEU A 102 10.76 3.01 2.81
CA LEU A 102 11.00 1.65 2.30
C LEU A 102 12.34 1.09 2.77
N ARG A 103 13.38 1.93 2.80
CA ARG A 103 14.70 1.58 3.32
C ARG A 103 14.62 1.15 4.78
N THR A 104 13.96 1.94 5.62
CA THR A 104 13.77 1.62 7.04
C THR A 104 12.99 0.32 7.22
N LEU A 105 11.96 0.05 6.39
CA LEU A 105 11.27 -1.24 6.43
C LEU A 105 12.22 -2.41 6.10
N VAL A 106 12.99 -2.29 5.01
CA VAL A 106 13.96 -3.31 4.58
C VAL A 106 14.99 -3.58 5.67
N GLU A 107 15.57 -2.53 6.24
CA GLU A 107 16.55 -2.62 7.32
C GLU A 107 15.98 -3.34 8.54
N LYS A 108 14.79 -2.94 9.03
CA LYS A 108 14.17 -3.55 10.21
C LYS A 108 13.82 -5.03 10.03
N ILE A 109 13.48 -5.44 8.81
CA ILE A 109 13.11 -6.82 8.51
C ILE A 109 14.34 -7.71 8.30
N GLU A 110 15.38 -7.21 7.65
CA GLU A 110 16.56 -8.01 7.28
C GLU A 110 17.73 -7.91 8.29
N ASP A 111 17.80 -6.87 9.12
CA ASP A 111 18.90 -6.69 10.07
C ASP A 111 18.84 -7.77 11.17
N PRO A 112 19.88 -8.63 11.29
CA PRO A 112 19.92 -9.70 12.29
C PRO A 112 19.85 -9.21 13.74
N ASN A 113 20.19 -7.95 14.01
CA ASN A 113 20.14 -7.36 15.35
C ASN A 113 18.72 -7.05 15.83
N PHE A 114 17.73 -6.96 14.92
CA PHE A 114 16.34 -6.79 15.32
C PHE A 114 15.78 -8.07 15.93
N SER A 115 15.11 -7.93 17.06
CA SER A 115 14.51 -9.08 17.75
C SER A 115 13.36 -9.67 16.96
N GLN A 116 13.08 -10.95 17.17
CA GLN A 116 11.92 -11.62 16.55
C GLN A 116 10.60 -10.96 16.93
N LYS A 117 10.53 -10.37 18.14
CA LYS A 117 9.35 -9.63 18.59
C LYS A 117 9.14 -8.35 17.78
N GLU A 118 10.19 -7.55 17.59
CA GLU A 118 10.08 -6.31 16.80
C GLU A 118 9.69 -6.58 15.36
N ARG A 119 10.25 -7.63 14.74
CA ARG A 119 9.83 -8.06 13.39
C ARG A 119 8.36 -8.49 13.38
N LEU A 120 7.93 -9.29 14.35
CA LEU A 120 6.53 -9.70 14.47
C LEU A 120 5.59 -8.49 14.61
N ASP A 121 5.97 -7.48 15.41
CA ASP A 121 5.20 -6.26 15.58
C ASP A 121 5.05 -5.51 14.25
N ILE A 122 6.12 -5.42 13.43
CA ILE A 122 6.05 -4.83 12.08
C ILE A 122 5.14 -5.65 11.16
N HIS A 123 5.23 -6.99 11.20
CA HIS A 123 4.33 -7.86 10.41
C HIS A 123 2.87 -7.71 10.80
N CYS A 124 2.58 -7.41 12.06
CA CYS A 124 1.22 -7.16 12.53
C CYS A 124 0.74 -5.73 12.29
N GLN A 125 1.63 -4.74 12.32
CA GLN A 125 1.25 -3.34 12.03
C GLN A 125 1.10 -3.10 10.53
N PHE A 126 2.00 -3.68 9.74
CA PHE A 126 2.16 -3.40 8.30
C PHE A 126 2.19 -4.65 7.41
N PRO A 127 1.19 -5.55 7.47
CA PRO A 127 1.19 -6.79 6.69
C PRO A 127 1.20 -6.56 5.17
N ALA A 128 0.59 -5.50 4.63
CA ALA A 128 0.60 -5.23 3.19
C ALA A 128 1.97 -4.77 2.72
N ARG A 129 2.67 -3.95 3.51
CA ARG A 129 4.06 -3.56 3.22
C ARG A 129 4.98 -4.78 3.22
N ILE A 130 4.76 -5.75 4.12
CA ILE A 130 5.49 -7.02 4.11
C ILE A 130 5.16 -7.85 2.87
N LEU A 131 3.89 -7.96 2.48
CA LEU A 131 3.50 -8.65 1.24
C LEU A 131 4.12 -8.00 0.01
N PHE A 132 4.13 -6.67 -0.05
CA PHE A 132 4.82 -5.91 -1.10
C PHE A 132 6.31 -6.24 -1.12
N LEU A 133 6.97 -6.22 0.05
CA LEU A 133 8.40 -6.43 0.13
C LEU A 133 8.80 -7.85 -0.28
N LYS A 134 8.02 -8.86 0.12
CA LYS A 134 8.21 -10.28 -0.26
C LYS A 134 8.10 -10.53 -1.78
N LYS A 135 7.46 -9.64 -2.56
CA LYS A 135 7.46 -9.74 -4.03
C LYS A 135 8.82 -9.45 -4.65
N TYR A 136 9.66 -8.66 -3.97
CA TYR A 136 10.90 -8.15 -4.55
C TYR A 136 12.16 -8.60 -3.80
N PHE A 137 12.05 -8.91 -2.51
CA PHE A 137 13.16 -9.33 -1.68
C PHE A 137 12.94 -10.75 -1.15
N ALA A 138 14.01 -11.52 -1.02
CA ALA A 138 13.98 -12.89 -0.52
C ALA A 138 13.85 -12.93 1.01
N ILE A 139 12.72 -12.47 1.52
CA ILE A 139 12.45 -12.37 2.96
C ILE A 139 11.88 -13.68 3.47
N ASN A 140 12.67 -14.37 4.30
CA ASN A 140 12.25 -15.56 5.01
C ASN A 140 12.63 -15.45 6.49
N ASP A 141 11.86 -14.65 7.23
CA ASP A 141 12.01 -14.45 8.67
C ASP A 141 11.10 -15.38 9.50
N GLY A 142 10.29 -16.22 8.84
CA GLY A 142 9.33 -17.12 9.47
C GLY A 142 8.18 -16.40 10.20
N GLN A 143 8.13 -15.06 10.15
CA GLN A 143 7.14 -14.28 10.87
C GLN A 143 5.85 -14.17 10.06
N THR A 144 4.73 -14.34 10.75
CA THR A 144 3.39 -14.07 10.24
C THR A 144 2.52 -13.54 11.38
N CYS A 145 1.75 -12.48 11.15
CA CYS A 145 0.91 -11.94 12.18
C CYS A 145 -0.20 -12.95 12.58
N PRO A 146 -0.26 -13.39 13.85
CA PRO A 146 -1.25 -14.39 14.28
C PRO A 146 -2.67 -13.85 14.24
N LEU A 147 -2.87 -12.56 14.53
CA LEU A 147 -4.19 -11.92 14.58
C LEU A 147 -4.87 -11.93 13.21
N ILE A 148 -4.20 -11.43 12.17
CA ILE A 148 -4.76 -11.42 10.81
C ILE A 148 -4.98 -12.86 10.30
N ARG A 149 -4.07 -13.79 10.60
CA ARG A 149 -4.21 -15.20 10.22
C ARG A 149 -5.44 -15.84 10.87
N GLN A 150 -5.64 -15.62 12.17
CA GLN A 150 -6.80 -16.13 12.89
C GLN A 150 -8.09 -15.50 12.38
N TRP A 151 -8.11 -14.18 12.16
CA TRP A 151 -9.25 -13.47 11.59
C TRP A 151 -9.62 -14.03 10.21
N LYS A 152 -8.66 -14.20 9.30
CA LYS A 152 -8.90 -14.77 7.95
C LYS A 152 -9.46 -16.19 8.05
N LYS A 153 -8.95 -17.01 8.98
CA LYS A 153 -9.43 -18.38 9.19
C LYS A 153 -10.87 -18.43 9.68
N SER A 154 -11.24 -17.54 10.60
CA SER A 154 -12.59 -17.49 11.16
C SER A 154 -13.59 -16.85 10.19
N TYR A 155 -13.21 -15.73 9.59
CA TYR A 155 -14.08 -14.95 8.71
C TYR A 155 -14.20 -15.55 7.30
N ARG A 156 -13.19 -16.28 6.81
CA ARG A 156 -13.18 -16.90 5.47
C ARG A 156 -13.58 -15.91 4.35
N PRO A 157 -12.80 -14.84 4.14
CA PRO A 157 -13.10 -13.85 3.10
C PRO A 157 -13.08 -14.51 1.72
N LYS A 158 -14.03 -14.12 0.86
CA LYS A 158 -14.25 -14.75 -0.45
C LYS A 158 -14.16 -13.81 -1.63
N ASP A 159 -15.07 -12.83 -1.68
CA ASP A 159 -15.15 -11.85 -2.77
C ASP A 159 -15.15 -10.43 -2.22
N LEU A 160 -14.70 -9.48 -3.04
CA LEU A 160 -14.75 -8.05 -2.76
C LEU A 160 -15.80 -7.38 -3.65
N TYR A 161 -16.62 -6.52 -3.06
CA TYR A 161 -17.62 -5.73 -3.76
C TYR A 161 -17.33 -4.24 -3.58
N LEU A 162 -17.35 -3.47 -4.67
CA LEU A 162 -17.53 -2.02 -4.62
C LEU A 162 -19.03 -1.76 -4.55
N VAL A 163 -19.49 -1.06 -3.51
CA VAL A 163 -20.90 -0.72 -3.33
C VAL A 163 -21.07 0.77 -3.57
N TYR A 164 -21.95 1.12 -4.51
CA TYR A 164 -22.37 2.48 -4.80
C TYR A 164 -23.81 2.71 -4.33
N ALA A 165 -23.98 3.63 -3.38
CA ALA A 165 -25.27 4.13 -2.96
C ALA A 165 -25.68 5.30 -3.85
N SER A 166 -26.85 5.19 -4.51
CA SER A 166 -27.37 6.20 -5.44
C SER A 166 -27.50 7.59 -4.80
N GLN A 167 -27.49 8.67 -5.57
CA GLN A 167 -27.61 10.04 -5.03
C GLN A 167 -28.88 10.24 -4.18
N TYR A 168 -28.79 11.06 -3.13
CA TYR A 168 -29.93 11.46 -2.30
C TYR A 168 -30.00 12.98 -2.18
N ILE A 169 -30.77 13.60 -3.08
CA ILE A 169 -30.83 15.06 -3.27
C ILE A 169 -31.36 15.78 -2.02
N SER A 170 -32.23 15.13 -1.24
CA SER A 170 -32.81 15.70 -0.03
C SER A 170 -31.82 15.91 1.12
N ASN A 171 -30.59 15.38 1.02
CA ASN A 171 -29.51 15.63 1.98
C ASN A 171 -28.24 16.10 1.24
N PRO A 172 -27.78 17.35 1.43
CA PRO A 172 -26.57 17.89 0.79
C PRO A 172 -25.32 17.02 1.01
N ALA A 173 -25.19 16.38 2.17
CA ALA A 173 -24.06 15.48 2.46
C ALA A 173 -24.07 14.18 1.66
N SER A 174 -25.21 13.81 1.07
CA SER A 174 -25.42 12.57 0.29
C SER A 174 -25.81 12.83 -1.17
N ALA A 175 -25.85 14.10 -1.58
CA ALA A 175 -26.29 14.52 -2.91
C ALA A 175 -25.42 13.94 -4.03
N PHE A 176 -24.14 13.67 -3.77
CA PHE A 176 -23.19 13.13 -4.75
C PHE A 176 -23.12 11.60 -4.78
N GLY A 177 -23.92 10.92 -3.95
CA GLY A 177 -23.83 9.48 -3.75
C GLY A 177 -22.78 9.12 -2.69
N HIS A 178 -22.57 7.82 -2.47
CA HIS A 178 -21.52 7.33 -1.59
C HIS A 178 -21.00 5.99 -2.11
N SER A 179 -19.69 5.75 -2.00
CA SER A 179 -19.08 4.47 -2.36
C SER A 179 -18.28 3.92 -1.20
N PHE A 180 -18.35 2.60 -1.01
CA PHE A 180 -17.63 1.87 0.02
C PHE A 180 -17.35 0.43 -0.45
N MET A 181 -16.49 -0.29 0.25
CA MET A 181 -16.17 -1.69 -0.08
C MET A 181 -16.88 -2.64 0.86
N VAL A 182 -17.17 -3.86 0.39
CA VAL A 182 -17.68 -4.95 1.21
C VAL A 182 -16.87 -6.21 0.91
N ILE A 183 -16.27 -6.80 1.94
CA ILE A 183 -15.71 -8.15 1.87
C ILE A 183 -16.82 -9.13 2.23
N SER A 184 -17.07 -10.09 1.35
CA SER A 184 -17.98 -11.20 1.60
C SER A 184 -17.30 -12.38 2.29
N SER A 185 -18.11 -13.26 2.87
CA SER A 185 -17.66 -14.41 3.63
C SER A 185 -18.53 -15.62 3.34
N ASP A 186 -17.90 -16.80 3.30
CA ASP A 186 -18.59 -18.10 3.29
C ASP A 186 -18.98 -18.59 4.70
N ALA A 187 -18.51 -17.93 5.75
CA ALA A 187 -18.72 -18.34 7.14
C ALA A 187 -19.92 -17.65 7.80
N VAL A 188 -20.39 -16.53 7.25
CA VAL A 188 -21.48 -15.73 7.82
C VAL A 188 -22.48 -15.30 6.75
N SER A 189 -23.68 -14.93 7.19
CA SER A 189 -24.72 -14.39 6.30
C SER A 189 -24.32 -13.04 5.71
N GLU A 190 -24.95 -12.67 4.59
CA GLU A 190 -24.66 -11.43 3.86
C GLU A 190 -24.75 -10.17 4.72
N GLY A 191 -25.73 -10.06 5.63
CA GLY A 191 -25.81 -8.91 6.54
C GLY A 191 -24.60 -8.77 7.48
N LEU A 192 -23.86 -9.85 7.74
CA LEU A 192 -22.65 -9.85 8.56
C LEU A 192 -21.36 -9.79 7.72
N TRP A 193 -21.47 -9.56 6.42
CA TRP A 193 -20.33 -9.17 5.60
C TRP A 193 -19.71 -7.87 6.15
N LEU A 194 -18.43 -7.64 5.86
CA LEU A 194 -17.70 -6.53 6.46
C LEU A 194 -17.59 -5.38 5.45
N SER A 195 -18.20 -4.26 5.81
CA SER A 195 -18.12 -3.02 5.06
C SER A 195 -16.91 -2.20 5.50
N HIS A 196 -16.08 -1.82 4.54
CA HIS A 196 -14.98 -0.88 4.72
C HIS A 196 -15.37 0.47 4.16
N ASN A 197 -15.37 1.47 5.03
CA ASN A 197 -15.83 2.80 4.73
C ASN A 197 -14.79 3.84 5.10
N TYR A 198 -14.57 4.79 4.20
CA TYR A 198 -13.81 6.00 4.46
C TYR A 198 -14.76 7.17 4.63
N ALA A 199 -14.73 7.85 5.78
CA ALA A 199 -15.59 8.99 6.04
C ALA A 199 -14.94 9.98 7.00
N ALA A 200 -15.43 11.22 6.95
CA ALA A 200 -15.10 12.25 7.93
C ALA A 200 -15.68 11.92 9.31
N ALA A 201 -14.89 12.15 10.35
CA ALA A 201 -15.34 12.19 11.73
C ALA A 201 -15.90 13.59 12.02
N ILE A 202 -17.23 13.75 11.86
CA ILE A 202 -17.92 15.03 12.02
C ILE A 202 -18.51 15.10 13.43
N PRO A 203 -18.20 16.15 14.22
CA PRO A 203 -18.87 16.38 15.49
C PRO A 203 -20.40 16.59 15.32
N PRO A 204 -21.23 16.15 16.28
CA PRO A 204 -22.69 16.17 16.14
C PRO A 204 -23.31 17.57 16.08
N ASP A 205 -22.57 18.61 16.46
CA ASP A 205 -23.00 20.01 16.57
C ASP A 205 -22.59 20.88 15.36
N VAL A 206 -21.99 20.30 14.33
CA VAL A 206 -21.59 21.05 13.12
C VAL A 206 -22.82 21.39 12.27
N ASN A 207 -23.09 22.69 12.13
CA ASN A 207 -24.16 23.17 11.24
C ASN A 207 -23.83 22.95 9.74
N PRO A 208 -24.83 22.91 8.84
CA PRO A 208 -24.61 22.62 7.42
C PRO A 208 -23.62 23.54 6.69
N PHE A 209 -23.55 24.82 7.04
CA PHE A 209 -22.59 25.75 6.42
C PHE A 209 -21.16 25.44 6.86
N SER A 210 -20.94 25.26 8.17
CA SER A 210 -19.64 24.85 8.72
C SER A 210 -19.22 23.46 8.23
N TYR A 211 -20.18 22.57 7.97
CA TYR A 211 -19.90 21.27 7.35
C TYR A 211 -19.35 21.42 5.93
N VAL A 212 -20.00 22.21 5.07
CA VAL A 212 -19.53 22.45 3.69
C VAL A 212 -18.18 23.19 3.70
N TYR A 213 -18.07 24.29 4.45
CA TYR A 213 -16.83 25.06 4.52
C TYR A 213 -15.68 24.23 5.09
N GLY A 214 -15.90 23.56 6.23
CA GLY A 214 -14.91 22.69 6.87
C GLY A 214 -14.46 21.55 5.95
N GLY A 215 -15.38 20.97 5.19
CA GLY A 215 -15.09 19.96 4.17
C GLY A 215 -14.26 20.47 2.99
N MET A 216 -14.47 21.73 2.58
CA MET A 216 -13.69 22.34 1.51
C MET A 216 -12.26 22.68 1.94
N VAL A 217 -12.06 23.09 3.20
CA VAL A 217 -10.75 23.55 3.72
C VAL A 217 -9.98 22.48 4.49
N GLY A 218 -10.52 21.27 4.65
CA GLY A 218 -9.80 20.18 5.32
C GLY A 218 -9.89 20.17 6.84
N TRP A 219 -10.97 20.69 7.41
CA TRP A 219 -11.08 20.88 8.86
C TRP A 219 -11.41 19.58 9.62
N PHE A 220 -11.89 18.55 8.92
CA PHE A 220 -12.29 17.29 9.55
C PHE A 220 -11.19 16.24 9.42
N ASN A 221 -11.09 15.37 10.43
CA ASN A 221 -10.31 14.15 10.30
C ASN A 221 -11.13 13.10 9.54
N ALA A 222 -10.46 12.18 8.86
CA ALA A 222 -11.09 11.04 8.23
C ALA A 222 -10.40 9.75 8.63
N ASP A 223 -11.18 8.66 8.64
CA ASP A 223 -10.70 7.34 9.00
C ASP A 223 -11.32 6.26 8.12
N TYR A 224 -10.57 5.17 7.95
CA TYR A 224 -11.15 3.90 7.53
C TYR A 224 -11.81 3.21 8.72
N SER A 225 -13.01 2.70 8.50
CA SER A 225 -13.84 2.03 9.50
C SER A 225 -14.41 0.73 8.96
N ILE A 226 -14.57 -0.25 9.85
CA ILE A 226 -15.17 -1.54 9.53
C ILE A 226 -16.49 -1.66 10.28
N LEU A 227 -17.59 -1.92 9.57
CA LEU A 227 -18.91 -2.16 10.15
C LEU A 227 -19.58 -3.37 9.48
N PRO A 228 -20.46 -4.09 10.19
CA PRO A 228 -21.30 -5.10 9.56
C PRO A 228 -22.18 -4.50 8.46
N PHE A 229 -22.32 -5.22 7.34
CA PHE A 229 -22.99 -4.73 6.14
C PHE A 229 -24.47 -4.40 6.36
N TYR A 230 -25.16 -5.10 7.27
CA TYR A 230 -26.55 -4.80 7.62
C TYR A 230 -26.76 -3.36 8.09
N GLN A 231 -25.75 -2.75 8.73
CA GLN A 231 -25.85 -1.36 9.14
C GLN A 231 -25.88 -0.41 7.94
N ARG A 232 -25.15 -0.74 6.86
CA ARG A 232 -25.17 0.01 5.59
C ARG A 232 -26.44 -0.25 4.80
N LEU A 233 -26.92 -1.50 4.79
CA LEU A 233 -28.22 -1.84 4.20
C LEU A 233 -29.34 -1.04 4.88
N PHE A 234 -29.35 -0.97 6.21
CA PHE A 234 -30.34 -0.20 6.97
C PHE A 234 -30.19 1.31 6.73
N GLN A 235 -28.98 1.85 6.84
CA GLN A 235 -28.73 3.28 6.62
C GLN A 235 -29.19 3.71 5.22
N TYR A 236 -28.65 3.08 4.17
CA TYR A 236 -28.90 3.53 2.82
C TYR A 236 -30.26 3.05 2.30
N GLY A 237 -30.58 1.78 2.48
CA GLY A 237 -31.80 1.18 1.93
C GLY A 237 -33.08 1.57 2.66
N SER A 238 -33.03 1.70 3.99
CA SER A 238 -34.23 1.93 4.82
C SER A 238 -34.38 3.37 5.29
N VAL A 239 -33.30 3.99 5.80
CA VAL A 239 -33.37 5.36 6.33
C VAL A 239 -33.31 6.37 5.19
N GLU A 240 -32.35 6.22 4.28
CA GLU A 240 -32.15 7.16 3.17
C GLU A 240 -32.94 6.77 1.90
N ASN A 241 -33.56 5.59 1.86
CA ASN A 241 -34.33 5.06 0.72
C ASN A 241 -33.56 5.01 -0.61
N ARG A 242 -32.26 4.71 -0.54
CA ARG A 242 -31.33 4.65 -1.68
C ARG A 242 -31.12 3.22 -2.14
N ASN A 243 -31.04 3.05 -3.45
CA ASN A 243 -30.62 1.77 -4.04
C ASN A 243 -29.10 1.60 -3.84
N LEU A 244 -28.70 0.36 -3.55
CA LEU A 244 -27.30 -0.02 -3.45
C LEU A 244 -26.93 -0.91 -4.63
N TRP A 245 -25.93 -0.46 -5.39
CA TRP A 245 -25.39 -1.19 -6.53
C TRP A 245 -24.06 -1.82 -6.11
N MET A 246 -24.01 -3.14 -6.04
CA MET A 246 -22.83 -3.90 -5.63
C MET A 246 -22.14 -4.48 -6.86
N TYR A 247 -20.95 -3.97 -7.17
CA TYR A 247 -20.10 -4.42 -8.27
C TYR A 247 -19.07 -5.39 -7.71
N LYS A 248 -19.18 -6.68 -8.07
CA LYS A 248 -18.17 -7.68 -7.71
C LYS A 248 -16.87 -7.35 -8.43
N VAL A 249 -15.80 -7.17 -7.66
CA VAL A 249 -14.47 -6.86 -8.18
C VAL A 249 -13.78 -8.16 -8.58
N LYS A 250 -13.28 -8.21 -9.82
CA LYS A 250 -12.49 -9.32 -10.34
C LYS A 250 -11.10 -9.31 -9.72
N LEU A 251 -10.83 -10.28 -8.84
CA LEU A 251 -9.59 -10.40 -8.08
C LEU A 251 -9.02 -11.82 -8.13
N SER A 252 -7.69 -11.94 -8.09
CA SER A 252 -7.02 -13.17 -7.68
C SER A 252 -7.06 -13.34 -6.15
N PRO A 253 -6.84 -14.56 -5.61
CA PRO A 253 -6.71 -14.77 -4.17
C PRO A 253 -5.61 -13.91 -3.53
N GLU A 254 -4.49 -13.71 -4.22
CA GLU A 254 -3.37 -12.89 -3.75
C GLU A 254 -3.72 -11.40 -3.71
N GLU A 255 -4.48 -10.90 -4.69
CA GLU A 255 -4.97 -9.51 -4.71
C GLU A 255 -5.98 -9.28 -3.56
N LEU A 256 -6.89 -10.22 -3.30
CA LEU A 256 -7.80 -10.14 -2.16
C LEU A 256 -7.04 -10.15 -0.83
N ASP A 257 -6.04 -11.01 -0.71
CA ASP A 257 -5.18 -11.09 0.47
C ASP A 257 -4.40 -9.81 0.71
N PHE A 258 -3.88 -9.20 -0.34
CA PHE A 258 -3.21 -7.90 -0.28
C PHE A 258 -4.18 -6.79 0.12
N TYR A 259 -5.40 -6.77 -0.43
CA TYR A 259 -6.44 -5.80 -0.05
C TYR A 259 -6.76 -5.88 1.45
N ILE A 260 -6.99 -7.10 1.96
CA ILE A 260 -7.25 -7.34 3.39
C ILE A 260 -6.09 -6.81 4.23
N ALA A 261 -4.86 -7.15 3.84
CA ALA A 261 -3.67 -6.68 4.54
C ALA A 261 -3.57 -5.15 4.50
N HIS A 262 -3.92 -4.50 3.39
CA HIS A 262 -3.85 -3.05 3.26
C HIS A 262 -4.91 -2.37 4.12
N MET A 263 -6.15 -2.86 4.08
CA MET A 263 -7.22 -2.35 4.95
C MET A 263 -6.89 -2.53 6.43
N TRP A 264 -6.21 -3.62 6.79
CA TRP A 264 -5.70 -3.80 8.15
C TRP A 264 -4.76 -2.68 8.56
N GLU A 265 -3.79 -2.29 7.72
CA GLU A 265 -2.90 -1.14 8.00
C GLU A 265 -3.70 0.15 8.15
N LEU A 266 -4.60 0.43 7.21
CA LEU A 266 -5.31 1.71 7.18
C LEU A 266 -6.25 1.88 8.36
N VAL A 267 -7.00 0.83 8.73
CA VAL A 267 -7.97 0.89 9.83
C VAL A 267 -7.27 1.03 11.19
N HIS A 268 -6.13 0.36 11.39
CA HIS A 268 -5.49 0.31 12.71
C HIS A 268 -4.37 1.33 12.90
N GLN A 269 -3.71 1.77 11.82
CA GLN A 269 -2.50 2.59 11.90
C GLN A 269 -2.64 3.98 11.29
N ALA A 270 -3.52 4.17 10.30
CA ALA A 270 -3.61 5.41 9.55
C ALA A 270 -4.74 6.32 10.05
N LYS A 271 -4.46 7.62 10.08
CA LYS A 271 -5.42 8.72 10.25
C LYS A 271 -5.27 9.67 9.07
N PHE A 272 -6.35 10.30 8.63
CA PHE A 272 -6.35 11.20 7.48
C PHE A 272 -6.96 12.55 7.83
N THR A 273 -6.69 13.54 6.99
CA THR A 273 -7.45 14.79 6.91
C THR A 273 -8.48 14.64 5.79
N TYR A 274 -9.67 15.22 5.94
CA TYR A 274 -10.78 15.05 5.00
C TYR A 274 -11.02 16.31 4.17
N TYR A 275 -10.85 16.22 2.85
CA TYR A 275 -11.22 17.26 1.89
C TYR A 275 -12.30 16.73 0.93
N PHE A 276 -13.35 17.53 0.70
CA PHE A 276 -14.53 17.10 -0.08
C PHE A 276 -14.24 16.83 -1.56
N MET A 277 -13.24 17.48 -2.14
CA MET A 277 -13.01 17.49 -3.58
C MET A 277 -12.35 16.19 -4.06
N ASP A 278 -11.23 15.82 -3.46
CA ASP A 278 -10.33 14.75 -3.90
C ASP A 278 -9.90 13.79 -2.77
N GLU A 279 -10.06 14.19 -1.50
CA GLU A 279 -9.79 13.35 -0.32
C GLU A 279 -11.08 12.83 0.34
N ASN A 280 -12.07 12.54 -0.49
CA ASN A 280 -13.35 11.96 -0.09
C ASN A 280 -13.33 10.42 -0.23
N CYS A 281 -14.46 9.76 0.04
CA CYS A 281 -14.58 8.31 -0.07
C CYS A 281 -14.18 7.77 -1.45
N ALA A 282 -14.50 8.47 -2.54
CA ALA A 282 -14.19 8.02 -3.89
C ALA A 282 -12.68 8.06 -4.17
N GLY A 283 -12.02 9.17 -3.79
CA GLY A 283 -10.56 9.31 -3.94
C GLY A 283 -9.79 8.28 -3.12
N ALA A 284 -10.21 8.03 -1.89
CA ALA A 284 -9.60 7.04 -1.01
C ALA A 284 -9.73 5.61 -1.58
N LEU A 285 -10.88 5.26 -2.15
CA LEU A 285 -11.09 3.97 -2.81
C LEU A 285 -10.27 3.81 -4.09
N LEU A 286 -10.17 4.85 -4.93
CA LEU A 286 -9.33 4.80 -6.13
C LEU A 286 -7.86 4.56 -5.78
N ARG A 287 -7.35 5.23 -4.74
CA ARG A 287 -5.98 4.97 -4.23
C ARG A 287 -5.82 3.54 -3.72
N THR A 288 -6.82 3.02 -3.03
CA THR A 288 -6.82 1.62 -2.58
C THR A 288 -6.73 0.66 -3.75
N PHE A 289 -7.48 0.88 -4.83
CA PHE A 289 -7.37 0.06 -6.04
C PHE A 289 -6.06 0.27 -6.80
N ALA A 290 -5.51 1.49 -6.84
CA ALA A 290 -4.19 1.75 -7.41
C ALA A 290 -3.02 1.14 -6.61
N ALA A 291 -3.26 0.78 -5.33
CA ALA A 291 -2.32 -0.04 -4.55
C ALA A 291 -2.45 -1.54 -4.88
N LEU A 292 -3.57 -1.97 -5.46
CA LEU A 292 -3.83 -3.38 -5.81
C LEU A 292 -3.44 -3.72 -7.23
N PHE A 293 -3.76 -2.83 -8.17
CA PHE A 293 -3.65 -3.10 -9.59
C PHE A 293 -2.75 -2.08 -10.28
N ASP A 294 -1.82 -2.59 -11.09
CA ASP A 294 -0.91 -1.76 -11.89
C ASP A 294 -1.60 -1.09 -13.10
N ASP A 295 -2.80 -1.56 -13.48
CA ASP A 295 -3.59 -1.07 -14.63
C ASP A 295 -4.59 0.05 -14.28
N MET A 296 -4.70 0.38 -12.99
CA MET A 296 -5.45 1.53 -12.52
C MET A 296 -4.69 2.81 -12.88
N ARG A 297 -5.45 3.85 -13.26
CA ARG A 297 -4.84 5.16 -13.55
C ARG A 297 -4.06 5.63 -12.33
N ASP A 298 -2.85 6.12 -12.57
CA ASP A 298 -2.02 6.71 -11.54
C ASP A 298 -2.83 7.80 -10.83
N ALA A 299 -2.87 7.73 -9.50
CA ALA A 299 -3.56 8.71 -8.65
C ALA A 299 -3.11 10.15 -8.96
N LYS A 300 -1.94 10.33 -9.59
CA LYS A 300 -1.43 11.62 -10.11
C LYS A 300 -2.29 12.27 -11.20
N ASN A 301 -3.15 11.52 -11.91
CA ASN A 301 -4.03 12.04 -12.95
C ASN A 301 -5.50 12.00 -12.55
N LEU A 302 -5.80 11.83 -11.25
CA LEU A 302 -7.16 11.93 -10.79
C LEU A 302 -7.67 13.38 -10.97
N PRO A 303 -8.91 13.57 -11.44
CA PRO A 303 -9.48 14.90 -11.55
C PRO A 303 -9.47 15.60 -10.17
N ILE A 304 -9.45 16.94 -10.18
CA ILE A 304 -9.56 17.77 -8.96
C ILE A 304 -10.82 17.44 -8.15
N TYR A 305 -11.81 16.82 -8.80
CA TYR A 305 -13.07 16.40 -8.19
C TYR A 305 -13.39 14.96 -8.56
N ILE A 306 -13.50 14.09 -7.56
CA ILE A 306 -13.77 12.66 -7.74
C ILE A 306 -15.13 12.32 -7.16
N GLN A 307 -16.04 11.82 -7.99
CA GLN A 307 -17.34 11.36 -7.53
C GLN A 307 -17.34 9.86 -7.24
N PRO A 308 -18.20 9.38 -6.33
CA PRO A 308 -18.34 7.95 -6.04
C PRO A 308 -18.60 7.06 -7.26
N ILE A 309 -19.28 7.58 -8.30
CA ILE A 309 -19.52 6.87 -9.56
C ILE A 309 -18.24 6.72 -10.41
N ASP A 310 -17.25 7.61 -10.26
CA ASP A 310 -16.03 7.55 -11.06
C ASP A 310 -15.16 6.35 -10.66
N VAL A 311 -15.28 5.87 -9.42
CA VAL A 311 -14.65 4.61 -8.98
C VAL A 311 -15.18 3.42 -9.79
N VAL A 312 -16.50 3.38 -10.00
CA VAL A 312 -17.14 2.33 -10.81
C VAL A 312 -16.64 2.40 -12.25
N LYS A 313 -16.61 3.61 -12.85
CA LYS A 313 -16.15 3.82 -14.22
C LYS A 313 -14.69 3.39 -14.41
N GLU A 314 -13.81 3.66 -13.44
CA GLU A 314 -12.40 3.27 -13.55
C GLU A 314 -12.20 1.76 -13.42
N LEU A 315 -12.94 1.08 -12.54
CA LEU A 315 -12.92 -0.39 -12.47
C LEU A 315 -13.47 -1.03 -13.75
N ASP A 316 -14.55 -0.48 -14.30
CA ASP A 316 -15.14 -0.96 -15.56
C ASP A 316 -14.14 -0.80 -16.72
N ARG A 317 -13.52 0.39 -16.83
CA ARG A 317 -12.46 0.68 -17.82
C ARG A 317 -11.29 -0.31 -17.70
N ALA A 318 -10.92 -0.69 -16.49
CA ALA A 318 -9.85 -1.66 -16.23
C ALA A 318 -10.30 -3.12 -16.41
N GLY A 319 -11.57 -3.40 -16.74
CA GLY A 319 -12.09 -4.76 -16.85
C GLY A 319 -12.11 -5.52 -15.53
N ARG A 320 -12.23 -4.79 -14.41
CA ARG A 320 -12.18 -5.31 -13.03
C ARG A 320 -13.57 -5.51 -12.41
N ILE A 321 -14.65 -5.39 -13.19
CA ILE A 321 -16.02 -5.70 -12.75
C ILE A 321 -16.44 -7.06 -13.31
N GLU A 322 -16.85 -7.98 -12.44
CA GLU A 322 -17.30 -9.33 -12.81
C GLU A 322 -18.83 -9.43 -12.91
N ASN A 323 -19.55 -8.88 -11.94
CA ASN A 323 -21.01 -8.95 -11.86
C ASN A 323 -21.57 -7.72 -11.11
N LEU A 324 -22.82 -7.36 -11.38
CA LEU A 324 -23.58 -6.33 -10.71
C LEU A 324 -24.77 -6.94 -9.97
N LYS A 325 -24.89 -6.67 -8.67
CA LYS A 325 -26.04 -6.99 -7.84
C LYS A 325 -26.73 -5.69 -7.40
N LEU A 326 -28.05 -5.65 -7.48
CA LEU A 326 -28.86 -4.55 -6.96
C LEU A 326 -29.48 -4.96 -5.63
N GLU A 327 -29.26 -4.15 -4.60
CA GLU A 327 -29.97 -4.17 -3.32
C GLU A 327 -30.97 -3.00 -3.32
N PRO A 328 -32.28 -3.26 -3.56
CA PRO A 328 -33.27 -2.21 -3.73
C PRO A 328 -33.58 -1.51 -2.41
N SER A 329 -33.92 -0.23 -2.47
CA SER A 329 -34.40 0.51 -1.30
C SER A 329 -35.77 0.02 -0.82
N GLN A 330 -36.10 0.27 0.45
CA GLN A 330 -37.44 -0.06 0.96
C GLN A 330 -38.55 0.65 0.17
N PHE A 331 -38.30 1.91 -0.24
CA PHE A 331 -39.21 2.63 -1.13
C PHE A 331 -39.40 1.91 -2.46
N ARG A 332 -38.33 1.45 -3.12
CA ARG A 332 -38.44 0.71 -4.38
C ARG A 332 -39.21 -0.60 -4.21
N VAL A 333 -38.90 -1.36 -3.16
CA VAL A 333 -39.62 -2.60 -2.84
C VAL A 333 -41.11 -2.33 -2.59
N LEU A 334 -41.45 -1.25 -1.89
CA LEU A 334 -42.84 -0.87 -1.66
C LEU A 334 -43.52 -0.44 -2.96
N SER A 335 -42.90 0.43 -3.76
CA SER A 335 -43.43 0.88 -5.05
C SER A 335 -43.70 -0.31 -5.98
N ASP A 336 -42.73 -1.21 -6.11
CA ASP A 336 -42.86 -2.41 -6.94
C ASP A 336 -44.04 -3.27 -6.45
N LYS A 337 -44.23 -3.42 -5.14
CA LYS A 337 -45.40 -4.15 -4.60
C LYS A 337 -46.73 -3.45 -4.89
N LEU A 338 -46.77 -2.11 -4.81
CA LEU A 338 -47.97 -1.33 -5.10
C LEU A 338 -48.37 -1.44 -6.58
N ASP A 339 -47.39 -1.44 -7.49
CA ASP A 339 -47.62 -1.55 -8.93
C ASP A 339 -48.15 -2.94 -9.34
N HIS A 340 -47.96 -3.97 -8.50
CA HIS A 340 -48.42 -5.34 -8.74
C HIS A 340 -49.71 -5.70 -7.99
N LEU A 341 -50.34 -4.76 -7.27
CA LEU A 341 -51.62 -5.03 -6.60
C LEU A 341 -52.73 -5.29 -7.62
N ASN A 342 -53.52 -6.33 -7.38
CA ASN A 342 -54.73 -6.54 -8.17
C ASN A 342 -55.81 -5.51 -7.81
N PRO A 343 -56.88 -5.34 -8.62
CA PRO A 343 -57.89 -4.32 -8.37
C PRO A 343 -58.58 -4.42 -7.00
N LYS A 344 -58.70 -5.62 -6.40
CA LYS A 344 -59.29 -5.78 -5.07
C LYS A 344 -58.34 -5.34 -3.97
N GLU A 345 -57.06 -5.70 -4.09
CA GLU A 345 -56.02 -5.31 -3.13
C GLU A 345 -55.77 -3.81 -3.16
N TYR A 346 -55.74 -3.21 -4.37
CA TYR A 346 -55.58 -1.77 -4.52
C TYR A 346 -56.72 -0.97 -3.86
N GLN A 347 -57.95 -1.49 -3.91
CA GLN A 347 -59.11 -0.87 -3.24
C GLN A 347 -59.08 -1.02 -1.71
N LEU A 348 -58.40 -2.05 -1.18
CA LEU A 348 -58.19 -2.21 0.27
C LEU A 348 -57.01 -1.39 0.80
N PHE A 349 -56.05 -1.06 -0.07
CA PHE A 349 -54.87 -0.28 0.28
C PHE A 349 -55.14 1.24 0.29
N LYS A 350 -56.02 1.71 -0.59
CA LYS A 350 -56.56 3.08 -0.56
C LYS A 350 -57.40 3.32 0.69
#